data_AF-A0A7C3JS56-F1
#
_entry.id   AF-A0A7C3JS56-F1
#
_cell.length_a   1.000
_cell.length_b   1.000
_cell.length_c   1.000
_cell.angle_alpha   90.00
_cell.angle_beta   90.00
_cell.angle_gamma   90.00
#
_symmetry.space_group_name_H-M   'P 1'
#
loop_
_entity.id
_entity.type
_entity.pdbx_description
1 polymer ?
#
loop_
_entity_poly.entity_id
_entity_poly.type
_entity_poly.pdbx_seq_one_letter_code
_entity_poly.pdbx_strand_id
1 'polypeptide(L)'
;MKPERIACALVLIWVTIASGVSPTEVVTFREGSLAKKRASVTSQSRIERVRRIMLPLIEGAGGERRTEEIRIRIVEEPSINAGSAGDGQFIVTTGLLENANDDQLRGVLAHEIAHDRLGHPKQAQLLWTGLGLGAGLLEQFIPGSGALAPLAGALLAHRYSQPQEYEADRYAVKILQRSG
;
A
#
# COMPACT_ATOMS: atom_id res chain seq x y z
N MET A 1 -31.80 26.57 -17.90
CA MET A 1 -30.66 26.63 -16.98
C MET A 1 -30.77 25.47 -15.98
N LYS A 2 -30.00 24.38 -16.20
CA LYS A 2 -29.60 23.27 -15.27
C LYS A 2 -30.68 22.46 -14.49
N PRO A 3 -30.37 21.23 -14.01
CA PRO A 3 -31.12 20.02 -14.41
C PRO A 3 -31.66 19.08 -13.30
N GLU A 4 -32.69 18.33 -13.68
CA GLU A 4 -32.99 16.87 -13.61
C GLU A 4 -32.17 15.97 -12.65
N ARG A 5 -32.79 15.35 -11.62
CA ARG A 5 -33.58 14.07 -11.54
C ARG A 5 -32.73 12.81 -11.42
N ILE A 6 -32.88 12.05 -10.31
CA ILE A 6 -32.99 10.59 -10.35
C ILE A 6 -33.96 10.14 -9.24
N ALA A 7 -35.06 9.53 -9.66
CA ALA A 7 -36.03 8.80 -8.85
C ALA A 7 -36.48 7.56 -9.65
N CYS A 8 -37.21 6.66 -8.98
CA CYS A 8 -37.96 5.50 -9.47
C CYS A 8 -37.17 4.17 -9.50
N ALA A 9 -37.74 3.03 -9.13
CA ALA A 9 -39.02 2.70 -8.48
C ALA A 9 -38.96 1.21 -8.10
N LEU A 10 -39.48 0.86 -6.93
CA LEU A 10 -39.86 -0.50 -6.56
C LEU A 10 -40.99 -0.97 -7.49
N VAL A 11 -40.84 -2.12 -8.14
CA VAL A 11 -41.93 -2.80 -8.86
C VAL A 11 -42.08 -4.21 -8.31
N LEU A 12 -43.20 -4.43 -7.62
CA LEU A 12 -43.73 -5.74 -7.23
C LEU A 12 -44.31 -6.42 -8.48
N ILE A 13 -43.88 -7.66 -8.76
CA ILE A 13 -44.35 -8.44 -9.91
C ILE A 13 -45.41 -9.45 -9.43
N TRP A 14 -46.63 -9.29 -9.92
CA TRP A 14 -47.67 -10.33 -9.98
C TRP A 14 -48.12 -10.43 -11.43
N VAL A 15 -47.80 -11.52 -12.14
CA VAL A 15 -48.49 -11.91 -13.39
C VAL A 15 -48.56 -13.44 -13.52
N THR A 16 -49.77 -13.88 -13.83
CA THR A 16 -50.28 -15.24 -14.01
C THR A 16 -49.85 -15.87 -15.36
N ILE A 17 -49.94 -17.20 -15.43
CA ILE A 17 -49.41 -18.15 -16.42
C ILE A 17 -49.98 -18.01 -17.86
N ALA A 18 -49.16 -18.43 -18.84
CA ALA A 18 -49.47 -19.21 -20.07
C ALA A 18 -49.28 -18.50 -21.42
N SER A 19 -48.07 -18.54 -21.99
CA SER A 19 -47.78 -18.99 -23.37
C SER A 19 -46.27 -18.87 -23.66
N GLY A 20 -45.73 -19.86 -24.37
CA GLY A 20 -44.29 -20.07 -24.56
C GLY A 20 -43.56 -18.92 -25.24
N VAL A 21 -42.57 -18.37 -24.54
CA VAL A 21 -41.43 -17.64 -25.10
C VAL A 21 -40.21 -18.06 -24.28
N SER A 22 -39.17 -18.55 -24.95
CA SER A 22 -37.92 -18.99 -24.34
C SER A 22 -37.31 -17.86 -23.48
N PRO A 23 -36.78 -18.15 -22.27
CA PRO A 23 -36.13 -17.13 -21.48
C PRO A 23 -34.89 -16.65 -22.25
N THR A 24 -34.92 -15.38 -22.65
CA THR A 24 -33.72 -14.68 -23.08
C THR A 24 -32.81 -14.63 -21.86
N GLU A 25 -31.64 -15.28 -21.92
CA GLU A 25 -30.60 -15.10 -20.92
C GLU A 25 -30.28 -13.62 -20.83
N VAL A 26 -30.74 -12.99 -19.75
CA VAL A 26 -30.21 -11.70 -19.34
C VAL A 26 -28.78 -11.98 -18.88
N VAL A 27 -27.83 -11.78 -19.80
CA VAL A 27 -26.39 -11.89 -19.55
C VAL A 27 -26.01 -10.77 -18.57
N THR A 28 -26.15 -11.03 -17.27
CA THR A 28 -25.63 -10.21 -16.18
C THR A 28 -24.14 -10.48 -16.01
N PHE A 29 -23.36 -10.31 -17.09
CA PHE A 29 -21.91 -10.43 -17.06
C PHE A 29 -21.29 -9.19 -17.71
N ARG A 30 -20.85 -8.21 -16.90
CA ARG A 30 -19.64 -7.40 -17.20
C ARG A 30 -19.29 -6.28 -16.21
N GLU A 31 -20.16 -5.87 -15.29
CA GLU A 31 -19.80 -4.75 -14.38
C GLU A 31 -18.72 -5.13 -13.36
N GLY A 32 -18.85 -6.26 -12.67
CA GLY A 32 -17.88 -6.70 -11.66
C GLY A 32 -16.49 -6.99 -12.23
N SER A 33 -16.41 -7.52 -13.46
CA SER A 33 -15.13 -7.80 -14.14
C SER A 33 -14.39 -6.53 -14.54
N LEU A 34 -15.11 -5.52 -15.04
CA LEU A 34 -14.55 -4.22 -15.40
C LEU A 34 -14.11 -3.42 -14.16
N ALA A 35 -14.89 -3.46 -13.08
CA ALA A 35 -14.54 -2.84 -11.80
C ALA A 35 -13.26 -3.46 -11.21
N LYS A 36 -13.18 -4.81 -11.18
CA LYS A 36 -11.98 -5.53 -10.72
C LYS A 36 -10.75 -5.26 -11.59
N LYS A 37 -10.93 -5.20 -12.92
CA LYS A 37 -9.85 -4.84 -13.86
C LYS A 37 -9.37 -3.40 -13.64
N ARG A 38 -10.27 -2.44 -13.48
CA ARG A 38 -9.94 -1.04 -13.18
C ARG A 38 -9.21 -0.91 -11.84
N ALA A 39 -9.72 -1.53 -10.79
CA ALA A 39 -9.07 -1.54 -9.47
C ALA A 39 -7.65 -2.12 -9.55
N SER A 40 -7.49 -3.25 -10.25
CA SER A 40 -6.17 -3.85 -10.51
C SER A 40 -5.22 -2.89 -11.24
N VAL A 41 -5.69 -2.24 -12.32
CA VAL A 41 -4.87 -1.27 -13.09
C VAL A 41 -4.48 -0.07 -12.23
N THR A 42 -5.40 0.47 -11.39
CA THR A 42 -5.09 1.57 -10.48
C THR A 42 -4.07 1.16 -9.41
N SER A 43 -4.18 -0.04 -8.85
CA SER A 43 -3.18 -0.55 -7.91
C SER A 43 -1.82 -0.71 -8.59
N GLN A 44 -1.77 -1.21 -9.83
CA GLN A 44 -0.53 -1.34 -10.59
C GLN A 44 0.09 0.02 -10.93
N SER A 45 -0.70 1.02 -11.32
CA SER A 45 -0.17 2.36 -11.61
C SER A 45 0.38 3.06 -10.37
N ARG A 46 -0.27 2.88 -9.21
CA ARG A 46 0.23 3.36 -7.91
C ARG A 46 1.56 2.70 -7.54
N ILE A 47 1.66 1.37 -7.68
CA ILE A 47 2.91 0.63 -7.42
C ILE A 47 4.02 1.10 -8.36
N GLU A 48 3.73 1.26 -9.64
CA GLU A 48 4.72 1.71 -10.63
C GLU A 48 5.21 3.13 -10.34
N ARG A 49 4.30 4.05 -9.94
CA ARG A 49 4.68 5.40 -9.50
C ARG A 49 5.68 5.35 -8.35
N VAL A 50 5.39 4.57 -7.30
CA VAL A 50 6.28 4.42 -6.14
C VAL A 50 7.60 3.77 -6.58
N ARG A 51 7.55 2.71 -7.40
CA ARG A 51 8.73 1.98 -7.87
C ARG A 51 9.67 2.90 -8.64
N ARG A 52 9.16 3.69 -9.58
CA ARG A 52 9.94 4.68 -10.34
C ARG A 52 10.69 5.66 -9.44
N ILE A 53 10.08 6.09 -8.34
CA ILE A 53 10.70 7.02 -7.38
C ILE A 53 11.71 6.29 -6.49
N MET A 54 11.38 5.09 -6.00
CA MET A 54 12.23 4.34 -5.07
C MET A 54 13.51 3.80 -5.71
N LEU A 55 13.48 3.36 -6.98
CA LEU A 55 14.62 2.68 -7.58
C LEU A 55 15.91 3.53 -7.57
N PRO A 56 15.91 4.80 -8.03
CA PRO A 56 17.10 5.66 -7.92
C PRO A 56 17.55 5.91 -6.47
N LEU A 57 16.61 5.97 -5.51
CA LEU A 57 16.92 6.14 -4.09
C LEU A 57 17.62 4.91 -3.50
N ILE A 58 17.19 3.71 -3.91
CA ILE A 58 17.76 2.44 -3.45
C ILE A 58 19.18 2.27 -3.99
N GLU A 59 19.43 2.69 -5.23
CA GLU A 59 20.77 2.75 -5.82
C GLU A 59 21.65 3.78 -5.09
N GLY A 60 21.16 4.99 -4.84
CA GLY A 60 21.88 6.03 -4.09
C GLY A 60 22.17 5.66 -2.62
N ALA A 61 21.34 4.81 -2.03
CA ALA A 61 21.59 4.21 -0.73
C ALA A 61 22.72 3.16 -0.75
N GLY A 62 23.05 2.60 -1.91
CA GLY A 62 24.10 1.59 -2.08
C GLY A 62 23.81 0.27 -1.35
N GLY A 63 24.85 -0.56 -1.23
CA GLY A 63 24.79 -1.89 -0.60
C GLY A 63 24.42 -3.02 -1.55
N GLU A 64 24.36 -4.24 -1.02
CA GLU A 64 24.22 -5.47 -1.83
C GLU A 64 22.79 -5.79 -2.27
N ARG A 65 21.79 -5.17 -1.63
CA ARG A 65 20.38 -5.46 -1.94
C ARG A 65 20.07 -5.05 -3.36
N ARG A 66 19.64 -6.02 -4.16
CA ARG A 66 19.27 -5.81 -5.55
C ARG A 66 17.89 -5.18 -5.66
N THR A 67 17.66 -4.41 -6.72
CA THR A 67 16.39 -3.71 -6.94
C THR A 67 15.21 -4.68 -7.16
N GLU A 68 15.47 -5.91 -7.59
CA GLU A 68 14.46 -6.95 -7.77
C GLU A 68 13.93 -7.52 -6.44
N GLU A 69 14.69 -7.37 -5.35
CA GLU A 69 14.32 -7.88 -4.02
C GLU A 69 13.33 -6.95 -3.29
N ILE A 70 13.10 -5.76 -3.85
CA ILE A 70 12.28 -4.70 -3.26
C ILE A 70 10.80 -5.01 -3.47
N ARG A 71 10.08 -5.09 -2.34
CA ARG A 71 8.64 -5.35 -2.32
C ARG A 71 7.91 -4.11 -1.84
N ILE A 72 7.05 -3.57 -2.70
CA ILE A 72 6.23 -2.39 -2.41
C ILE A 72 4.79 -2.87 -2.24
N ARG A 73 4.15 -2.40 -1.19
CA ARG A 73 2.74 -2.68 -0.93
C ARG A 73 1.96 -1.40 -0.71
N ILE A 74 0.88 -1.26 -1.46
CA ILE A 74 -0.08 -0.17 -1.25
C ILE A 74 -1.17 -0.67 -0.33
N VAL A 75 -1.45 0.10 0.72
CA VAL A 75 -2.52 -0.17 1.68
C VAL A 75 -3.60 0.88 1.51
N GLU A 76 -4.84 0.42 1.33
CA GLU A 76 -6.02 1.29 1.24
C GLU A 76 -6.33 1.87 2.63
N GLU A 77 -5.73 3.00 2.93
CA GLU A 77 -5.76 3.68 4.22
C GLU A 77 -5.68 5.19 3.98
N PRO A 78 -6.67 5.98 4.41
CA PRO A 78 -6.73 7.42 4.12
C PRO A 78 -5.70 8.27 4.88
N SER A 79 -5.10 7.75 5.96
CA SER A 79 -4.03 8.48 6.67
C SER A 79 -2.76 8.60 5.82
N ILE A 80 -2.02 9.70 5.99
CA ILE A 80 -0.75 9.95 5.29
C ILE A 80 0.35 9.18 6.03
N ASN A 81 0.81 8.07 5.47
CA ASN A 81 1.83 7.24 6.12
C ASN A 81 2.61 6.34 5.14
N ALA A 82 3.82 5.96 5.54
CA ALA A 82 4.67 4.97 4.89
C ALA A 82 5.53 4.27 5.95
N GLY A 83 6.09 3.11 5.62
CA GLY A 83 6.91 2.36 6.56
C GLY A 83 7.76 1.29 5.89
N SER A 84 8.92 1.00 6.48
CA SER A 84 9.68 -0.22 6.18
C SER A 84 9.40 -1.33 7.20
N ALA A 85 9.13 -2.54 6.69
CA ALA A 85 9.10 -3.76 7.51
C ALA A 85 10.47 -4.43 7.66
N GLY A 86 11.53 -3.81 7.12
CA GLY A 86 12.85 -4.41 6.97
C GLY A 86 12.96 -5.31 5.74
N ASP A 87 14.20 -5.63 5.37
CA ASP A 87 14.53 -6.52 4.26
C ASP A 87 13.94 -6.08 2.91
N GLY A 88 13.89 -4.76 2.68
CA GLY A 88 13.45 -4.20 1.40
C GLY A 88 11.93 -4.25 1.19
N GLN A 89 11.17 -4.40 2.26
CA GLN A 89 9.71 -4.42 2.24
C GLN A 89 9.16 -3.08 2.71
N PHE A 90 8.40 -2.44 1.84
CA PHE A 90 7.87 -1.10 2.07
C PHE A 90 6.35 -1.08 1.93
N ILE A 91 5.70 -0.35 2.83
CA ILE A 91 4.27 -0.10 2.83
C ILE A 91 4.05 1.39 2.59
N VAL A 92 3.10 1.71 1.74
CA VAL A 92 2.69 3.09 1.41
C VAL A 92 1.17 3.15 1.46
N THR A 93 0.60 4.14 2.15
CA THR A 93 -0.86 4.30 2.21
C THR A 93 -1.39 5.04 0.98
N THR A 94 -2.65 4.81 0.63
CA THR A 94 -3.33 5.60 -0.40
C THR A 94 -3.45 7.07 -0.02
N GLY A 95 -3.66 7.37 1.27
CA GLY A 95 -3.64 8.73 1.80
C GLY A 95 -2.36 9.50 1.47
N LEU A 96 -1.19 8.88 1.63
CA LEU A 96 0.07 9.50 1.22
C LEU A 96 0.14 9.72 -0.29
N LEU A 97 -0.22 8.70 -1.09
CA LEU A 97 -0.15 8.80 -2.55
C LEU A 97 -1.08 9.87 -3.15
N GLU A 98 -2.23 10.09 -2.54
CA GLU A 98 -3.24 11.04 -3.01
C GLU A 98 -2.92 12.49 -2.60
N ASN A 99 -2.18 12.67 -1.50
CA ASN A 99 -1.88 13.99 -0.96
C ASN A 99 -0.44 14.47 -1.19
N ALA A 100 0.48 13.60 -1.62
CA ALA A 100 1.87 13.95 -1.92
C ALA A 100 2.15 14.00 -3.43
N ASN A 101 2.84 15.05 -3.87
CA ASN A 101 3.50 15.07 -5.17
C ASN A 101 4.75 14.17 -5.18
N ASP A 102 5.39 14.01 -6.33
CA ASP A 102 6.54 13.10 -6.49
C ASP A 102 7.76 13.52 -5.66
N ASP A 103 8.01 14.83 -5.47
CA ASP A 103 9.14 15.33 -4.67
C ASP A 103 8.92 15.09 -3.17
N GLN A 104 7.71 15.33 -2.70
CA GLN A 104 7.30 15.03 -1.32
C GLN A 104 7.38 13.52 -1.05
N LEU A 105 6.86 12.71 -1.98
CA LEU A 105 6.92 11.26 -1.90
C LEU A 105 8.37 10.77 -1.92
N ARG A 106 9.24 11.38 -2.73
CA ARG A 106 10.69 11.08 -2.78
C ARG A 106 11.36 11.33 -1.42
N GLY A 107 11.04 12.43 -0.75
CA GLY A 107 11.55 12.73 0.60
C GLY A 107 11.14 11.68 1.63
N VAL A 108 9.85 11.35 1.69
CA VAL A 108 9.32 10.32 2.60
C VAL A 108 9.96 8.96 2.32
N LEU A 109 10.02 8.54 1.05
CA LEU A 109 10.59 7.24 0.70
C LEU A 109 12.10 7.17 0.96
N ALA A 110 12.84 8.27 0.81
CA ALA A 110 14.26 8.31 1.16
C ALA A 110 14.47 8.10 2.67
N HIS A 111 13.60 8.67 3.51
CA HIS A 111 13.60 8.46 4.95
C HIS A 111 13.27 6.99 5.31
N GLU A 112 12.25 6.39 4.69
CA GLU A 112 11.93 4.97 4.92
C GLU A 112 13.05 4.01 4.47
N ILE A 113 13.70 4.31 3.34
CA ILE A 113 14.87 3.55 2.88
C ILE A 113 16.02 3.69 3.88
N ALA A 114 16.22 4.88 4.45
CA ALA A 114 17.24 5.08 5.48
C ALA A 114 16.99 4.20 6.71
N HIS A 115 15.76 4.15 7.23
CA HIS A 115 15.39 3.23 8.32
C HIS A 115 15.69 1.78 7.99
N ASP A 116 15.30 1.33 6.81
CA ASP A 116 15.55 -0.04 6.36
C ASP A 116 17.04 -0.37 6.32
N ARG A 117 17.86 0.51 5.74
CA ARG A 117 19.29 0.32 5.56
C ARG A 117 20.07 0.37 6.87
N LEU A 118 19.63 1.20 7.82
CA LEU A 118 20.19 1.28 9.17
C LEU A 118 19.70 0.13 10.07
N GLY A 119 18.77 -0.69 9.58
CA GLY A 119 18.26 -1.86 10.31
C GLY A 119 17.33 -1.50 11.46
N HIS A 120 16.80 -0.28 11.51
CA HIS A 120 15.87 0.15 12.57
C HIS A 120 14.63 -0.74 12.68
N PRO A 121 13.97 -1.19 11.59
CA PRO A 121 12.84 -2.11 11.69
C PRO A 121 13.21 -3.43 12.38
N LYS A 122 14.40 -3.99 12.09
CA LYS A 122 14.87 -5.24 12.70
C LYS A 122 15.16 -5.08 14.18
N GLN A 123 15.82 -3.97 14.56
CA GLN A 123 16.09 -3.65 15.96
C GLN A 123 14.79 -3.51 16.75
N ALA A 124 13.81 -2.81 16.17
CA ALA A 124 12.49 -2.68 16.77
C ALA A 124 11.81 -4.04 16.95
N GLN A 125 11.73 -4.85 15.89
CA GLN A 125 11.12 -6.19 15.95
C GLN A 125 11.77 -7.07 17.03
N LEU A 126 13.10 -7.04 17.15
CA LEU A 126 13.83 -7.78 18.18
C LEU A 126 13.43 -7.32 19.59
N LEU A 127 13.30 -6.01 19.80
CA LEU A 127 12.84 -5.45 21.08
C LEU A 127 11.41 -5.90 21.41
N TRP A 128 10.48 -5.81 20.45
CA TRP A 128 9.09 -6.26 20.66
C TRP A 128 9.02 -7.75 20.99
N THR A 129 9.79 -8.58 20.30
CA THR A 129 9.87 -10.03 20.57
C THR A 129 10.46 -10.30 21.96
N GLY A 130 11.53 -9.60 22.34
CA GLY A 130 12.14 -9.72 23.67
C GLY A 130 11.23 -9.29 24.81
N LEU A 131 10.32 -8.34 24.56
CA LEU A 131 9.28 -7.91 25.50
C LEU A 131 8.02 -8.81 25.49
N GLY A 132 8.00 -9.87 24.68
CA GLY A 132 6.84 -10.76 24.54
C GLY A 132 5.65 -10.14 23.79
N LEU A 133 5.84 -8.95 23.22
CA LEU A 133 4.81 -8.19 22.50
C LEU A 133 4.83 -8.48 20.98
N GLY A 134 5.86 -9.17 20.47
CA GLY A 134 6.06 -9.47 19.04
C GLY A 134 5.47 -10.79 18.53
N ALA A 135 5.04 -11.70 19.42
CA ALA A 135 4.64 -13.06 19.04
C ALA A 135 3.43 -13.11 18.07
N GLY A 136 2.48 -12.16 18.16
CA GLY A 136 1.29 -12.12 17.29
C GLY A 136 1.51 -11.49 15.91
N LEU A 137 2.65 -10.82 15.68
CA LEU A 137 2.99 -10.21 14.38
C LEU A 137 3.76 -11.17 13.48
N LEU A 138 4.54 -12.11 14.06
CA LEU A 138 5.32 -13.11 13.31
C LEU A 138 4.44 -14.10 12.54
N GLU A 139 3.27 -14.46 13.09
CA GLU A 139 2.30 -15.38 12.45
C GLU A 139 1.66 -14.80 11.18
N GLN A 140 1.75 -13.48 10.97
CA GLN A 140 1.14 -12.78 9.83
C GLN A 140 2.10 -12.63 8.63
N PHE A 141 3.36 -13.07 8.76
CA PHE A 141 4.32 -13.12 7.64
C PHE A 141 4.13 -14.34 6.73
N ILE A 142 3.05 -15.11 6.89
CA ILE A 142 2.68 -16.20 5.98
C ILE A 142 2.02 -15.60 4.73
N PRO A 143 2.59 -15.78 3.53
CA PRO A 143 1.94 -15.38 2.28
C PRO A 143 0.60 -16.11 2.13
N GLY A 144 -0.51 -15.38 2.05
CA GLY A 144 -1.84 -15.94 1.76
C GLY A 144 -2.85 -15.90 2.91
N SER A 145 -2.47 -15.49 4.12
CA SER A 145 -3.45 -15.21 5.18
C SER A 145 -4.08 -13.83 4.91
N GLY A 146 -5.40 -13.73 4.85
CA GLY A 146 -6.11 -12.45 4.66
C GLY A 146 -5.93 -11.44 5.82
N ALA A 147 -5.11 -11.76 6.82
CA ALA A 147 -4.90 -11.00 8.05
C ALA A 147 -3.72 -10.02 7.92
N LEU A 148 -3.59 -9.31 6.81
CA LEU A 148 -2.44 -8.41 6.58
C LEU A 148 -2.70 -6.95 7.02
N ALA A 149 -3.96 -6.59 7.28
CA ALA A 149 -4.32 -5.26 7.76
C ALA A 149 -3.76 -4.93 9.17
N PRO A 150 -3.76 -5.86 10.16
CA PRO A 150 -3.18 -5.60 11.47
C PRO A 150 -1.67 -5.36 11.42
N LEU A 151 -0.93 -6.12 10.61
CA LEU A 151 0.51 -5.94 10.41
C LEU A 151 0.84 -4.59 9.76
N ALA A 152 0.10 -4.20 8.73
CA ALA A 152 0.26 -2.88 8.11
C ALA A 152 0.01 -1.76 9.13
N GLY A 153 -1.08 -1.86 9.91
CA GLY A 153 -1.37 -0.90 10.98
C GLY A 153 -0.26 -0.83 12.04
N ALA A 154 0.28 -1.97 12.47
CA ALA A 154 1.36 -2.02 13.47
C ALA A 154 2.67 -1.39 12.95
N LEU A 155 3.03 -1.64 11.70
CA LEU A 155 4.21 -1.05 11.06
C LEU A 155 4.06 0.47 10.91
N LEU A 156 2.88 0.92 10.48
CA LEU A 156 2.56 2.34 10.30
C LEU A 156 2.41 3.09 11.63
N ALA A 157 2.03 2.41 12.71
CA ALA A 157 1.93 2.97 14.06
C ALA A 157 3.26 2.91 14.83
N HIS A 158 4.26 2.20 14.31
CA HIS A 158 5.54 2.05 14.99
C HIS A 158 6.26 3.41 15.07
N ARG A 159 7.00 3.63 16.16
CA ARG A 159 7.76 4.86 16.38
C ARG A 159 9.20 4.51 16.70
N TYR A 160 10.15 5.13 16.02
CA TYR A 160 11.55 4.98 16.35
C TYR A 160 11.96 5.97 17.44
N SER A 161 13.09 5.68 18.08
CA SER A 161 13.68 6.59 19.07
C SER A 161 14.23 7.84 18.38
N GLN A 162 14.27 8.97 19.11
CA GLN A 162 14.80 10.23 18.59
C GLN A 162 16.21 10.10 17.95
N PRO A 163 17.18 9.35 18.52
CA PRO A 163 18.47 9.12 17.86
C PRO A 163 18.36 8.40 16.51
N GLN A 164 17.47 7.41 16.40
CA GLN A 164 17.23 6.67 15.15
C GLN A 164 16.60 7.56 14.08
N GLU A 165 15.65 8.41 14.46
CA GLU A 165 15.06 9.41 13.56
C GLU A 165 16.13 10.38 13.01
N TYR A 166 16.99 10.92 13.89
CA TYR A 166 18.09 11.77 13.45
C TYR A 166 19.10 11.05 12.55
N GLU A 167 19.35 9.77 12.78
CA GLU A 167 20.22 8.98 11.94
C GLU A 167 19.60 8.71 10.57
N ALA A 168 18.32 8.36 10.54
CA ALA A 168 17.55 8.17 9.33
C ALA A 168 17.50 9.45 8.49
N ASP A 169 17.22 10.60 9.09
CA ASP A 169 17.20 11.90 8.40
C ASP A 169 18.56 12.25 7.79
N ARG A 170 19.65 12.12 8.56
CA ARG A 170 21.00 12.36 8.05
C ARG A 170 21.33 11.45 6.88
N TYR A 171 20.87 10.20 6.92
CA TYR A 171 21.15 9.25 5.85
C TYR A 171 20.25 9.48 4.63
N ALA A 172 18.97 9.82 4.83
CA ALA A 172 18.02 10.19 3.79
C ALA A 172 18.53 11.38 2.97
N VAL A 173 19.10 12.41 3.62
CA VAL A 173 19.73 13.54 2.92
C VAL A 173 20.86 13.06 2.00
N LYS A 174 21.70 12.13 2.46
CA LYS A 174 22.78 11.56 1.63
C LYS A 174 22.23 10.75 0.45
N ILE A 175 21.16 9.99 0.67
CA ILE A 175 20.46 9.24 -0.39
C ILE A 175 19.96 10.22 -1.45
N LEU A 176 19.21 11.24 -1.04
CA LEU A 176 18.66 12.26 -1.94
C LEU A 176 19.76 12.94 -2.75
N GLN A 177 20.86 13.37 -2.11
CA GLN A 177 22.01 13.99 -2.79
C GLN A 177 22.64 13.10 -3.86
N ARG A 178 22.69 11.78 -3.64
CA ARG A 178 23.29 10.82 -4.58
C ARG A 178 22.36 10.45 -5.73
N SER A 179 21.06 10.60 -5.53
CA SER A 179 20.03 10.18 -6.48
C SER A 179 19.54 11.30 -7.39
N GLY A 180 20.17 12.48 -7.34
CA GLY A 180 19.80 13.69 -8.11
C GLY A 180 18.54 14.38 -7.61
#